data_AF-A0A7S0IFE9-F1
#
_entry.id   AF-A0A7S0IFE9-F1
#
_cell.length_a   1.000
_cell.length_b   1.000
_cell.length_c   1.000
_cell.angle_alpha   90.00
_cell.angle_beta   90.00
_cell.angle_gamma   90.00
#
_symmetry.space_group_name_H-M   'P 1'
#
loop_
_entity.id
_entity.type
_entity.pdbx_description
1 polymer ?
#
loop_
_entity_poly.entity_id
_entity_poly.type
_entity_poly.pdbx_seq_one_letter_code
_entity_poly.pdbx_strand_id
1 'polypeptide(L)'
;MGFGTGWSSNDAIFQELNKFIERYEDLQFASDLVFASSCAASVVLVLAFVGLYCNPSRYDLRSLGFFEGTISTVLAVSCLVQFALFMFWQQSRYVVLACAFMGAMIGNIQAFIIYPFFNAFYRLELIAYMNFGETLTSMTSGVLALAQSPTVGVENFSVQTYFTILFGLTCMAASAWASLVWQTGFRRDADEVDSPQDLSDEEDDHPERK
;
A
#
# COMPACT_ATOMS: atom_id res chain seq x y z
N MET A 1 1.83 -5.88 -6.83
CA MET A 1 1.66 -5.53 -5.41
C MET A 1 1.33 -4.05 -5.19
N GLY A 2 1.93 -3.11 -5.93
CA GLY A 2 1.66 -1.66 -5.83
C GLY A 2 0.19 -1.17 -5.84
N PHE A 3 -0.69 -1.78 -6.63
CA PHE A 3 -2.14 -1.43 -6.64
C PHE A 3 -2.96 -2.04 -5.50
N GLY A 4 -2.34 -2.96 -4.76
CA GLY A 4 -2.91 -3.58 -3.57
C GLY A 4 -2.60 -2.83 -2.29
N THR A 5 -1.79 -1.78 -2.39
CA THR A 5 -1.35 -0.98 -1.27
C THR A 5 -2.44 0.03 -0.93
N GLY A 6 -2.73 0.21 0.35
CA GLY A 6 -3.80 1.12 0.79
C GLY A 6 -3.58 2.58 0.36
N TRP A 7 -2.35 2.92 -0.05
CA TRP A 7 -1.98 4.20 -0.67
C TRP A 7 -2.73 4.47 -1.97
N SER A 8 -3.02 3.43 -2.77
CA SER A 8 -3.85 3.58 -3.99
C SER A 8 -5.24 4.11 -3.69
N SER A 9 -5.85 3.66 -2.59
CA SER A 9 -7.17 4.10 -2.16
C SER A 9 -7.13 5.52 -1.62
N ASN A 10 -6.11 5.85 -0.82
CA ASN A 10 -5.99 7.20 -0.27
C ASN A 10 -5.70 8.24 -1.37
N ASP A 11 -4.74 7.97 -2.24
CA ASP A 11 -4.39 8.83 -3.38
C ASP A 11 -5.60 9.03 -4.30
N ALA A 12 -6.33 7.96 -4.62
CA ALA A 12 -7.54 8.04 -5.45
C ALA A 12 -8.62 8.92 -4.83
N ILE A 13 -8.90 8.76 -3.53
CA ILE A 13 -9.89 9.57 -2.81
C ILE A 13 -9.46 11.05 -2.77
N PHE A 14 -8.19 11.33 -2.47
CA PHE A 14 -7.67 12.69 -2.41
C PHE A 14 -7.67 13.36 -3.80
N GLN A 15 -7.30 12.64 -4.86
CA GLN A 15 -7.29 13.17 -6.22
C GLN A 15 -8.70 13.45 -6.74
N GLU A 16 -9.68 12.60 -6.43
CA GLU A 16 -11.08 12.89 -6.75
C GLU A 16 -11.60 14.09 -5.95
N LEU A 17 -11.25 14.21 -4.65
CA LEU A 17 -11.70 15.32 -3.83
C LEU A 17 -11.13 16.68 -4.24
N ASN A 18 -9.86 16.72 -4.64
CA ASN A 18 -9.22 17.96 -5.10
C ASN A 18 -9.92 18.60 -6.31
N LYS A 19 -10.73 17.84 -7.06
CA LYS A 19 -11.51 18.34 -8.20
C LYS A 19 -12.75 19.14 -7.77
N PHE A 20 -13.24 18.97 -6.54
CA PHE A 20 -14.51 19.51 -6.05
C PHE A 20 -14.37 20.56 -4.94
N ILE A 21 -13.15 21.01 -4.60
CA ILE A 21 -12.96 22.06 -3.58
C ILE A 21 -13.33 23.42 -4.17
N GLU A 22 -14.63 23.69 -4.27
CA GLU A 22 -15.17 24.99 -4.68
C GLU A 22 -15.89 25.72 -3.53
N ARG A 23 -16.23 25.03 -2.42
CA ARG A 23 -16.97 25.62 -1.27
C ARG A 23 -16.35 25.26 0.08
N TYR A 24 -16.68 26.04 1.11
CA TYR A 24 -16.17 25.88 2.49
C TYR A 24 -16.54 24.53 3.14
N GLU A 25 -17.71 23.97 2.81
CA GLU A 25 -18.12 22.63 3.27
C GLU A 25 -17.22 21.51 2.73
N ASP A 26 -16.61 21.70 1.57
CA ASP A 26 -15.68 20.75 0.96
C ASP A 26 -14.31 20.78 1.68
N LEU A 27 -13.92 21.95 2.22
CA LEU A 27 -12.75 22.06 3.08
C LEU A 27 -12.93 21.33 4.41
N GLN A 28 -14.12 21.40 5.02
CA GLN A 28 -14.39 20.67 6.26
C GLN A 28 -14.33 19.15 6.03
N PHE A 29 -14.91 18.66 4.92
CA PHE A 29 -14.84 17.25 4.57
C PHE A 29 -13.40 16.79 4.27
N ALA A 30 -12.60 17.60 3.59
CA ALA A 30 -11.18 17.32 3.37
C ALA A 30 -10.39 17.26 4.71
N SER A 31 -10.69 18.18 5.64
CA SER A 31 -10.10 18.17 6.99
C SER A 31 -10.47 16.91 7.77
N ASP A 32 -11.73 16.49 7.73
CA ASP A 32 -12.20 15.26 8.38
C ASP A 32 -11.50 14.02 7.80
N LEU A 33 -11.21 14.03 6.49
CA LEU A 33 -10.51 12.95 5.82
C LEU A 33 -9.03 12.85 6.22
N VAL A 34 -8.36 14.00 6.36
CA VAL A 34 -6.99 14.08 6.90
C VAL A 34 -6.97 13.59 8.35
N PHE A 35 -7.95 13.99 9.16
CA PHE A 35 -8.08 13.55 10.55
C PHE A 35 -8.28 12.03 10.63
N ALA A 36 -9.21 11.47 9.85
CA ALA A 36 -9.47 10.04 9.80
C ALA A 36 -8.22 9.25 9.37
N SER A 37 -7.52 9.72 8.33
CA SER A 37 -6.28 9.09 7.85
C SER A 37 -5.16 9.12 8.90
N SER A 38 -5.04 10.23 9.63
CA SER A 38 -4.04 10.39 10.71
C SER A 38 -4.36 9.52 11.92
N CYS A 39 -5.64 9.39 12.27
CA CYS A 39 -6.11 8.47 13.31
C CYS A 39 -5.78 7.01 12.95
N ALA A 40 -6.08 6.61 11.71
CA ALA A 40 -5.73 5.29 11.18
C ALA A 40 -4.23 5.00 11.29
N ALA A 41 -3.38 5.95 10.89
CA ALA A 41 -1.93 5.83 11.01
C ALA A 41 -1.49 5.63 12.47
N SER A 42 -2.04 6.43 13.38
CA SER A 42 -1.74 6.36 14.82
C SER A 42 -2.12 5.01 15.43
N VAL A 43 -3.29 4.48 15.06
CA VAL A 43 -3.74 3.14 15.51
C VAL A 43 -2.77 2.06 15.04
N VAL A 44 -2.37 2.09 13.77
CA VAL A 44 -1.43 1.10 13.22
C VAL A 44 -0.06 1.19 13.90
N LEU A 45 0.44 2.40 14.15
CA LEU A 45 1.69 2.62 14.89
C LEU A 45 1.65 2.04 16.30
N VAL A 46 0.55 2.27 17.05
CA VAL A 46 0.37 1.70 18.39
C VAL A 46 0.28 0.18 18.33
N LEU A 47 -0.48 -0.38 17.37
CA LEU A 47 -0.60 -1.83 17.20
C LEU A 47 0.73 -2.48 16.80
N ALA A 48 1.50 -1.85 15.91
CA ALA A 48 2.82 -2.31 15.52
C ALA A 48 3.78 -2.26 16.73
N PHE A 49 3.75 -1.18 17.51
CA PHE A 49 4.57 -1.05 18.72
C PHE A 49 4.22 -2.13 19.76
N VAL A 50 2.94 -2.32 20.07
CA VAL A 50 2.50 -3.34 21.05
C VAL A 50 2.80 -4.75 20.53
N GLY A 51 2.57 -5.02 19.24
CA GLY A 51 2.82 -6.32 18.64
C GLY A 51 4.30 -6.69 18.62
N LEU A 52 5.18 -5.75 18.24
CA LEU A 52 6.62 -6.00 18.10
C LEU A 52 7.38 -5.93 19.44
N TYR A 53 7.02 -4.98 20.33
CA TYR A 53 7.78 -4.73 21.56
C TYR A 53 7.16 -5.36 22.81
N CYS A 54 5.84 -5.47 22.90
CA CYS A 54 5.18 -5.95 24.13
C CYS A 54 4.86 -7.45 24.13
N ASN A 55 5.02 -8.17 23.00
CA ASN A 55 4.83 -9.62 22.95
C ASN A 55 5.88 -10.36 22.11
N PRO A 56 7.17 -10.33 22.51
CA PRO A 56 8.25 -10.92 21.73
C PRO A 56 8.27 -12.47 21.72
N SER A 57 7.43 -13.15 22.51
CA SER A 57 7.64 -14.57 22.85
C SER A 57 6.44 -15.52 22.72
N ARG A 58 5.23 -15.05 22.35
CA ARG A 58 4.04 -15.94 22.30
C ARG A 58 3.34 -16.07 20.95
N TYR A 59 3.52 -15.11 20.06
CA TYR A 59 3.11 -15.26 18.67
C TYR A 59 4.37 -15.24 17.84
N ASP A 60 4.60 -16.32 17.09
CA ASP A 60 5.68 -16.38 16.13
C ASP A 60 5.32 -15.46 14.95
N LEU A 61 5.39 -14.14 15.19
CA LEU A 61 5.18 -13.09 14.18
C LEU A 61 6.19 -13.26 13.04
N ARG A 62 7.29 -13.97 13.30
CA ARG A 62 8.32 -14.37 12.34
C ARG A 62 7.94 -15.60 11.50
N SER A 63 6.79 -16.23 11.77
CA SER A 63 6.32 -17.32 10.94
C SER A 63 5.86 -16.80 9.57
N LEU A 64 6.40 -17.39 8.52
CA LEU A 64 6.12 -17.02 7.15
C LEU A 64 4.60 -17.05 6.82
N GLY A 65 3.84 -17.94 7.47
CA GLY A 65 2.39 -18.02 7.31
C GLY A 65 1.61 -16.84 7.89
N PHE A 66 2.06 -16.25 9.01
CA PHE A 66 1.45 -15.03 9.55
C PHE A 66 1.65 -13.85 8.60
N PHE A 67 2.85 -13.75 8.02
CA PHE A 67 3.19 -12.72 7.04
C PHE A 67 2.39 -12.86 5.73
N GLU A 68 2.37 -14.05 5.14
CA GLU A 68 1.60 -14.31 3.92
C GLU A 68 0.09 -14.05 4.14
N GLY A 69 -0.41 -14.42 5.33
CA GLY A 69 -1.78 -14.11 5.75
C GLY A 69 -2.05 -12.61 5.90
N THR A 70 -1.09 -11.86 6.45
CA THR A 70 -1.22 -10.40 6.63
C THR A 70 -1.29 -9.68 5.28
N ILE A 71 -0.42 -10.01 4.32
CA ILE A 71 -0.46 -9.43 2.97
C ILE A 71 -1.76 -9.80 2.26
N SER A 72 -2.16 -11.07 2.33
CA SER A 72 -3.41 -11.52 1.71
C SER A 72 -4.63 -10.79 2.28
N THR A 73 -4.64 -10.54 3.60
CA THR A 73 -5.70 -9.78 4.26
C THR A 73 -5.68 -8.33 3.79
N VAL A 74 -4.52 -7.69 3.74
CA VAL A 74 -4.35 -6.32 3.22
C VAL A 74 -4.90 -6.20 1.80
N LEU A 75 -4.54 -7.13 0.92
CA LEU A 75 -5.00 -7.11 -0.48
C LEU A 75 -6.51 -7.35 -0.60
N ALA A 76 -7.07 -8.26 0.19
CA ALA A 76 -8.50 -8.52 0.22
C ALA A 76 -9.29 -7.29 0.69
N VAL A 77 -8.82 -6.61 1.76
CA VAL A 77 -9.45 -5.38 2.26
C VAL A 77 -9.29 -4.25 1.24
N SER A 78 -8.15 -4.13 0.55
CA SER A 78 -7.97 -3.16 -0.54
C SER A 78 -8.98 -3.37 -1.67
N CYS A 79 -9.22 -4.63 -2.09
CA CYS A 79 -10.27 -4.94 -3.08
C CYS A 79 -11.67 -4.50 -2.58
N LEU A 80 -11.98 -4.75 -1.31
CA LEU A 80 -13.28 -4.37 -0.72
C LEU A 80 -13.44 -2.85 -0.64
N VAL A 81 -12.40 -2.12 -0.28
CA VAL A 81 -12.40 -0.65 -0.25
C VAL A 81 -12.65 -0.10 -1.66
N GLN A 82 -11.92 -0.58 -2.66
CA GLN A 82 -12.10 -0.14 -4.05
C GLN A 82 -13.49 -0.49 -4.59
N PHE A 83 -14.02 -1.67 -4.24
CA PHE A 83 -15.40 -2.04 -4.60
C PHE A 83 -16.44 -1.14 -3.92
N ALA A 84 -16.24 -0.81 -2.64
CA ALA A 84 -17.14 0.08 -1.91
C ALA A 84 -17.11 1.51 -2.48
N LEU A 85 -15.93 2.02 -2.84
CA LEU A 85 -15.79 3.32 -3.52
C LEU A 85 -16.50 3.28 -4.88
N PHE A 86 -16.28 2.24 -5.68
CA PHE A 86 -16.98 2.05 -6.95
C PHE A 86 -18.51 2.12 -6.81
N MET A 87 -19.08 1.45 -5.81
CA MET A 87 -20.54 1.37 -5.64
C MET A 87 -21.14 2.61 -4.96
N PHE A 88 -20.44 3.21 -4.00
CA PHE A 88 -21.03 4.14 -3.03
C PHE A 88 -20.42 5.55 -3.01
N TRP A 89 -19.42 5.85 -3.85
CA TRP A 89 -18.76 7.16 -3.90
C TRP A 89 -19.75 8.33 -3.96
N GLN A 90 -20.74 8.25 -4.85
CA GLN A 90 -21.74 9.32 -5.02
C GLN A 90 -22.93 9.22 -4.05
N GLN A 91 -23.02 8.16 -3.25
CA GLN A 91 -24.19 7.89 -2.43
C GLN A 91 -24.04 8.34 -0.97
N SER A 92 -22.82 8.29 -0.42
CA SER A 92 -22.61 8.60 1.00
C SER A 92 -21.19 9.08 1.31
N ARG A 93 -21.10 10.31 1.83
CA ARG A 93 -19.84 10.88 2.37
C ARG A 93 -19.28 10.06 3.52
N TYR A 94 -20.12 9.40 4.31
CA TYR A 94 -19.68 8.52 5.41
C TYR A 94 -18.99 7.26 4.90
N VAL A 95 -19.44 6.70 3.77
CA VAL A 95 -18.79 5.53 3.16
C VAL A 95 -17.42 5.94 2.61
N VAL A 96 -17.31 7.11 1.99
CA VAL A 96 -16.03 7.66 1.53
C VAL A 96 -15.06 7.88 2.71
N LEU A 97 -15.53 8.44 3.83
CA LEU A 97 -14.70 8.64 5.02
C LEU A 97 -14.24 7.30 5.64
N ALA A 98 -15.13 6.31 5.71
CA ALA A 98 -14.78 4.97 6.18
C ALA A 98 -13.76 4.29 5.25
N CYS A 99 -13.94 4.40 3.94
CA CYS A 99 -12.99 3.89 2.95
C CYS A 99 -11.63 4.60 3.04
N ALA A 100 -11.60 5.91 3.30
CA ALA A 100 -10.36 6.66 3.53
C ALA A 100 -9.64 6.18 4.78
N PHE A 101 -10.36 6.02 5.90
CA PHE A 101 -9.81 5.45 7.14
C PHE A 101 -9.22 4.05 6.91
N MET A 102 -9.99 3.16 6.25
CA MET A 102 -9.56 1.79 5.96
C MET A 102 -8.36 1.76 4.98
N GLY A 103 -8.40 2.58 3.93
CA GLY A 103 -7.29 2.72 2.98
C GLY A 103 -6.01 3.21 3.67
N ALA A 104 -6.12 4.23 4.53
CA ALA A 104 -5.01 4.71 5.34
C ALA A 104 -4.49 3.65 6.31
N MET A 105 -5.35 2.87 6.97
CA MET A 105 -4.91 1.76 7.83
C MET A 105 -4.09 0.75 7.04
N ILE A 106 -4.56 0.34 5.87
CA ILE A 106 -3.87 -0.67 5.04
C ILE A 106 -2.54 -0.12 4.51
N GLY A 107 -2.51 1.14 4.06
CA GLY A 107 -1.29 1.79 3.59
C GLY A 107 -0.23 1.88 4.69
N ASN A 108 -0.65 2.16 5.92
CA ASN A 108 0.25 2.19 7.08
C ASN A 108 0.67 0.78 7.54
N ILE A 109 -0.22 -0.21 7.51
CA ILE A 109 0.15 -1.62 7.76
C ILE A 109 1.23 -2.06 6.79
N GLN A 110 1.10 -1.64 5.53
CA GLN A 110 2.12 -1.91 4.54
C GLN A 110 3.46 -1.23 4.86
N ALA A 111 3.43 0.06 5.15
CA ALA A 111 4.61 0.85 5.52
C ALA A 111 5.37 0.27 6.72
N PHE A 112 4.65 -0.03 7.81
CA PHE A 112 5.25 -0.37 9.10
C PHE A 112 5.38 -1.87 9.37
N ILE A 113 4.64 -2.72 8.66
CA ILE A 113 4.66 -4.17 8.88
C ILE A 113 5.14 -4.87 7.61
N ILE A 114 4.55 -4.65 6.45
CA ILE A 114 4.92 -5.44 5.26
C ILE A 114 6.37 -5.14 4.80
N TYR A 115 6.76 -3.87 4.71
CA TYR A 115 8.11 -3.48 4.26
C TYR A 115 9.25 -4.04 5.13
N PRO A 116 9.25 -3.85 6.47
CA PRO A 116 10.29 -4.42 7.33
C PRO A 116 10.40 -5.94 7.21
N PHE A 117 9.28 -6.63 6.98
CA PHE A 117 9.27 -8.08 6.85
C PHE A 117 9.75 -8.58 5.48
N PHE A 118 9.45 -7.88 4.37
CA PHE A 118 10.09 -8.18 3.08
C PHE A 118 11.61 -8.03 3.18
N ASN A 119 12.09 -7.03 3.91
CA ASN A 119 13.52 -6.84 4.16
C ASN A 119 14.15 -7.97 4.99
N ALA A 120 13.38 -8.56 5.90
CA ALA A 120 13.84 -9.67 6.73
C ALA A 120 13.86 -11.02 5.97
N PHE A 121 12.79 -11.34 5.22
CA PHE A 121 12.54 -12.71 4.72
C PHE A 121 12.68 -12.90 3.21
N TYR A 122 12.74 -11.82 2.44
CA TYR A 122 12.81 -11.87 0.97
C TYR A 122 14.05 -11.14 0.45
N ARG A 123 14.46 -11.47 -0.77
CA ARG A 123 15.61 -10.83 -1.43
C ARG A 123 15.32 -9.34 -1.69
N LEU A 124 16.35 -8.50 -1.59
CA LEU A 124 16.30 -7.05 -1.80
C LEU A 124 15.64 -6.64 -3.12
N GLU A 125 15.81 -7.45 -4.17
CA GLU A 125 15.18 -7.23 -5.49
C GLU A 125 13.65 -7.13 -5.40
N LEU A 126 13.02 -7.92 -4.53
CA LEU A 126 11.57 -7.93 -4.37
C LEU A 126 11.04 -6.64 -3.74
N ILE A 127 11.83 -6.01 -2.86
CA ILE A 127 11.52 -4.70 -2.26
C ILE A 127 11.58 -3.61 -3.34
N ALA A 128 12.60 -3.66 -4.21
CA ALA A 128 12.71 -2.72 -5.33
C ALA A 128 11.49 -2.81 -6.27
N TYR A 129 11.03 -4.02 -6.59
CA TYR A 129 9.81 -4.20 -7.39
C TYR A 129 8.54 -3.73 -6.67
N MET A 130 8.49 -3.84 -5.34
CA MET A 130 7.36 -3.35 -4.54
C MET A 130 7.29 -1.81 -4.55
N ASN A 131 8.42 -1.14 -4.29
CA ASN A 131 8.56 0.31 -4.36
C ASN A 131 8.23 0.86 -5.75
N PHE A 132 8.74 0.20 -6.80
CA PHE A 132 8.42 0.56 -8.18
C PHE A 132 6.92 0.41 -8.46
N GLY A 133 6.31 -0.66 -7.96
CA GLY A 133 4.87 -0.87 -8.06
C GLY A 133 4.05 0.24 -7.39
N GLU A 134 4.43 0.69 -6.19
CA GLU A 134 3.76 1.83 -5.52
C GLU A 134 3.87 3.11 -6.32
N THR A 135 5.08 3.41 -6.82
CA THR A 135 5.32 4.59 -7.66
C THR A 135 4.44 4.57 -8.90
N LEU A 136 4.41 3.43 -9.61
CA LEU A 136 3.53 3.25 -10.78
C LEU A 136 2.05 3.41 -10.44
N THR A 137 1.65 3.00 -9.24
CA THR A 137 0.26 3.09 -8.79
C THR A 137 -0.15 4.54 -8.55
N SER A 138 0.69 5.31 -7.86
CA SER A 138 0.44 6.74 -7.64
C SER A 138 0.46 7.51 -8.97
N MET A 139 1.42 7.20 -9.86
CA MET A 139 1.46 7.76 -11.22
C MET A 139 0.19 7.44 -12.02
N THR A 140 -0.26 6.18 -12.01
CA THR A 140 -1.46 5.76 -12.74
C THR A 140 -2.70 6.43 -12.20
N SER A 141 -2.83 6.54 -10.87
CA SER A 141 -3.94 7.26 -10.23
C SER A 141 -3.95 8.72 -10.68
N GLY A 142 -2.79 9.39 -10.63
CA GLY A 142 -2.63 10.77 -11.07
C GLY A 142 -2.97 11.00 -12.54
N VAL A 143 -2.47 10.12 -13.42
CA VAL A 143 -2.77 10.17 -14.87
C VAL A 143 -4.25 9.94 -15.11
N LEU A 144 -4.87 8.96 -14.44
CA LEU A 144 -6.31 8.71 -14.56
C LEU A 144 -7.13 9.89 -14.05
N ALA A 145 -6.72 10.52 -12.95
CA ALA A 145 -7.42 11.68 -12.41
C ALA A 145 -7.37 12.89 -13.36
N LEU A 146 -6.19 13.15 -13.96
CA LEU A 146 -6.01 14.17 -14.99
C LEU A 146 -6.77 13.83 -16.29
N ALA A 147 -6.78 12.56 -16.69
CA ALA A 147 -7.52 12.11 -17.87
C ALA A 147 -9.03 12.25 -17.66
N GLN A 148 -9.51 12.01 -16.45
CA GLN A 148 -10.92 12.17 -16.08
C GLN A 148 -11.32 13.64 -16.06
N SER A 149 -10.52 14.51 -15.43
CA SER A 149 -10.82 15.93 -15.35
C SER A 149 -9.58 16.77 -15.68
N PRO A 150 -9.34 17.03 -16.98
CA PRO A 150 -8.19 17.84 -17.42
C PRO A 150 -8.37 19.32 -17.08
N THR A 151 -9.59 19.74 -16.73
CA THR A 151 -9.93 21.10 -16.32
C THR A 151 -11.04 21.00 -15.28
N VAL A 152 -10.95 21.81 -14.21
CA VAL A 152 -11.92 21.84 -13.10
C VAL A 152 -13.33 21.98 -13.67
N GLY A 153 -14.24 21.10 -13.24
CA GLY A 153 -15.64 21.09 -13.64
C GLY A 153 -15.96 20.44 -15.00
N VAL A 154 -14.96 19.95 -15.74
CA VAL A 154 -15.17 19.19 -16.98
C VAL A 154 -14.68 17.75 -16.79
N GLU A 155 -15.58 16.79 -16.92
CA GLU A 155 -15.27 15.36 -16.83
C GLU A 155 -15.33 14.67 -18.20
N ASN A 156 -14.23 14.05 -18.63
CA ASN A 156 -14.14 13.23 -19.84
C ASN A 156 -14.80 11.85 -19.66
N PHE A 157 -14.81 11.33 -18.43
CA PHE A 157 -15.50 10.11 -18.05
C PHE A 157 -15.93 10.16 -16.59
N SER A 158 -16.87 9.30 -16.21
CA SER A 158 -17.46 9.31 -14.87
C SER A 158 -16.49 8.79 -13.79
N VAL A 159 -16.69 9.27 -12.56
CA VAL A 159 -16.00 8.77 -11.36
C VAL A 159 -16.16 7.25 -11.17
N GLN A 160 -17.28 6.67 -11.61
CA GLN A 160 -17.47 5.22 -11.57
C GLN A 160 -16.48 4.48 -12.48
N THR A 161 -16.20 5.01 -13.67
CA THR A 161 -15.21 4.45 -14.58
C THR A 161 -13.81 4.53 -13.98
N TYR A 162 -13.49 5.63 -13.29
CA TYR A 162 -12.23 5.79 -12.54
C TYR A 162 -12.04 4.67 -11.51
N PHE A 163 -12.99 4.48 -10.60
CA PHE A 163 -12.90 3.42 -9.59
C PHE A 163 -13.02 2.00 -10.16
N THR A 164 -13.69 1.81 -11.30
CA THR A 164 -13.72 0.51 -12.00
C THR A 164 -12.34 0.11 -12.47
N ILE A 165 -11.58 1.04 -13.05
CA ILE A 165 -10.21 0.79 -13.51
C ILE A 165 -9.32 0.45 -12.32
N LEU A 166 -9.39 1.23 -11.24
CA LEU A 166 -8.62 0.98 -10.02
C LEU A 166 -8.97 -0.37 -9.39
N PHE A 167 -10.25 -0.72 -9.29
CA PHE A 167 -10.69 -2.02 -8.79
C PHE A 167 -10.10 -3.17 -9.62
N GLY A 168 -10.13 -3.08 -10.95
CA GLY A 168 -9.51 -4.07 -11.83
C GLY A 168 -8.02 -4.25 -11.57
N LEU A 169 -7.28 -3.14 -11.41
CA LEU A 169 -5.84 -3.16 -11.13
C LEU A 169 -5.53 -3.73 -9.73
N THR A 170 -6.36 -3.43 -8.72
CA THR A 170 -6.25 -4.02 -7.38
C THR A 170 -6.52 -5.52 -7.40
N CYS A 171 -7.53 -5.99 -8.14
CA CYS A 171 -7.80 -7.42 -8.33
C CYS A 171 -6.65 -8.13 -9.04
N MET A 172 -6.05 -7.51 -10.07
CA MET A 172 -4.85 -8.04 -10.72
C MET A 172 -3.67 -8.14 -9.75
N ALA A 173 -3.48 -7.15 -8.90
CA ALA A 173 -2.43 -7.17 -7.88
C ALA A 173 -2.65 -8.29 -6.84
N ALA A 174 -3.89 -8.51 -6.40
CA ALA A 174 -4.24 -9.62 -5.51
C ALA A 174 -4.01 -10.98 -6.17
N SER A 175 -4.34 -11.12 -7.47
CA SER A 175 -4.11 -12.35 -8.23
C SER A 175 -2.62 -12.64 -8.42
N ALA A 176 -1.81 -11.61 -8.69
CA ALA A 176 -0.35 -11.73 -8.79
C ALA A 176 0.26 -12.18 -7.45
N TRP A 177 -0.24 -11.65 -6.32
CA TRP A 177 0.18 -12.10 -5.00
C TRP A 177 -0.16 -13.56 -4.72
N ALA A 178 -1.40 -13.99 -5.03
CA ALA A 178 -1.80 -15.38 -4.87
C ALA A 178 -0.89 -16.34 -5.65
N SER A 179 -0.44 -15.93 -6.85
CA SER A 179 0.53 -16.69 -7.64
C SER A 179 1.93 -16.72 -7.01
N LEU A 180 2.36 -15.65 -6.34
CA LEU A 180 3.67 -15.57 -5.68
C LEU A 180 3.72 -16.39 -4.39
N VAL A 181 2.65 -16.42 -3.60
CA VAL A 181 2.56 -17.24 -2.37
C VAL A 181 2.75 -18.73 -2.67
N TRP A 182 2.34 -19.19 -3.85
CA TRP A 182 2.57 -20.57 -4.31
C TRP A 182 3.98 -20.84 -4.84
N GLN A 183 4.80 -19.80 -5.07
CA GLN A 183 6.16 -19.94 -5.57
C GLN A 183 7.17 -19.83 -4.42
N THR A 184 7.81 -20.95 -4.07
CA THR A 184 8.79 -21.02 -2.97
C THR A 184 10.14 -20.34 -3.27
N GLY A 185 10.43 -20.02 -4.53
CA GLY A 185 11.76 -19.58 -4.99
C GLY A 185 12.17 -18.14 -4.67
N PHE A 186 11.29 -17.32 -4.08
CA PHE A 186 11.61 -15.93 -3.69
C PHE A 186 11.95 -15.75 -2.21
N ARG A 187 11.84 -16.83 -1.42
CA ARG A 187 12.21 -16.83 0.00
C ARG A 187 13.73 -16.78 0.10
N ARG A 188 14.27 -16.02 1.06
CA ARG A 188 15.70 -16.13 1.40
C ARG A 188 15.99 -17.57 1.81
N ASP A 189 17.07 -18.13 1.29
CA ASP A 189 17.60 -19.41 1.76
C ASP A 189 18.08 -19.21 3.20
N ALA A 190 17.95 -20.24 4.04
CA ALA A 190 18.27 -20.15 5.48
C ALA A 190 19.70 -19.65 5.75
N ASP A 191 20.63 -19.86 4.80
CA ASP A 191 22.03 -19.44 4.89
C ASP A 191 22.25 -17.93 4.65
N GLU A 192 21.30 -17.22 4.02
CA GLU A 192 21.35 -15.77 3.77
C GLU A 192 20.76 -14.93 4.92
N VAL A 193 20.06 -15.55 5.88
CA VAL A 193 19.40 -14.85 7.00
C VAL A 193 20.34 -14.64 8.18
N ASP A 194 21.35 -15.50 8.34
CA ASP A 194 22.33 -15.46 9.44
C ASP A 194 23.63 -14.72 9.08
N SER A 195 23.82 -14.30 7.82
CA SER A 195 24.96 -13.48 7.42
C SER A 195 24.68 -12.02 7.81
N PRO A 196 25.49 -11.39 8.68
CA PRO A 196 25.49 -9.94 8.79
C PRO A 196 25.65 -9.37 7.39
N GLN A 197 24.87 -8.35 7.03
CA GLN A 197 25.17 -7.57 5.83
C GLN A 197 26.54 -6.90 6.05
N ASP A 198 27.61 -7.58 5.66
CA ASP A 198 28.94 -6.99 5.53
C ASP A 198 28.83 -5.93 4.43
N LEU A 199 28.60 -4.70 4.87
CA LEU A 199 28.79 -3.48 4.10
C LEU A 199 30.27 -3.05 4.09
N SER A 200 31.18 -3.92 4.55
CA SER A 200 32.62 -3.78 4.40
C SER A 200 33.10 -4.85 3.45
N ASP A 201 33.48 -4.45 2.24
CA ASP A 201 34.73 -4.84 1.58
C ASP A 201 34.65 -4.47 0.08
N GLU A 202 34.57 -3.16 -0.20
CA GLU A 202 35.20 -2.58 -1.38
C GLU A 202 36.49 -1.92 -0.92
N GLU A 203 37.48 -2.69 -0.48
CA GLU A 203 38.85 -2.18 -0.35
C GLU A 203 39.87 -3.28 -0.69
N ASP A 204 40.76 -2.91 -1.61
CA ASP A 204 41.99 -3.59 -2.03
C ASP A 204 41.93 -4.85 -2.89
N ASP A 205 42.04 -4.63 -4.21
CA ASP A 205 42.85 -5.52 -5.05
C ASP A 205 43.77 -4.69 -5.96
N HIS A 206 44.89 -4.23 -5.38
CA HIS A 206 46.04 -3.73 -6.13
C HIS A 206 46.92 -4.93 -6.54
N PRO A 207 47.06 -5.26 -7.83
CA PRO A 207 48.03 -6.28 -8.23
C PRO A 207 49.44 -5.69 -8.22
N GLU A 208 50.26 -6.10 -7.25
CA GLU A 208 51.71 -5.89 -7.28
C GLU A 208 52.31 -6.51 -8.54
N ARG A 209 52.86 -5.66 -9.42
CA ARG A 209 53.72 -6.08 -10.53
C ARG A 209 55.03 -6.64 -9.96
N LYS A 210 55.31 -7.91 -10.25
CA LYS A 210 56.67 -8.47 -10.24
C LYS A 210 57.32 -8.30 -11.61
#